data_AF-A0A2N1VVE8-F1
#
_entry.id   AF-A0A2N1VVE8-F1
#
_cell.length_a   1.000
_cell.length_b   1.000
_cell.length_c   1.000
_cell.angle_alpha   90.00
_cell.angle_beta   90.00
_cell.angle_gamma   90.00
#
_symmetry.space_group_name_H-M   'P 1'
#
loop_
_entity.id
_entity.type
_entity.pdbx_description
1 polymer ?
#
loop_
_entity_poly.entity_id
_entity_poly.type
_entity_poly.pdbx_seq_one_letter_code
_entity_poly.pdbx_strand_id
1 'polypeptide(L)' 'MKSVLTMTDKLIAELPHMLEEHKAIKAALAELVNAATKENKPEYAEFADKLKLHAQTEEEVMYPAAILVGEIVRMKFRN' A
#
# COMPACT_ATOMS: atom_id res chain seq x y z
N MET A 1 13.62 16.38 10.22
CA MET A 1 12.72 17.04 9.25
C MET A 1 13.23 16.96 7.81
N LYS A 2 14.47 17.39 7.48
CA LYS A 2 15.00 17.22 6.11
C LYS A 2 15.04 15.76 5.63
N SER A 3 15.27 14.80 6.52
CA SER A 3 15.22 13.36 6.22
C SER A 3 13.87 12.87 5.69
N VAL A 4 12.77 13.55 6.03
CA VAL A 4 11.42 13.24 5.51
C VAL A 4 11.39 13.42 3.99
N LEU A 5 12.08 14.42 3.45
CA LEU A 5 12.11 14.69 2.00
C LEU A 5 12.73 13.53 1.24
N THR A 6 13.85 12.98 1.73
CA THR A 6 14.48 11.80 1.13
C THR A 6 13.55 10.59 1.14
N MET A 7 12.82 10.37 2.23
CA MET A 7 11.87 9.26 2.34
C MET A 7 10.67 9.43 1.41
N THR A 8 10.11 10.64 1.31
CA THR A 8 8.96 10.90 0.44
C THR A 8 9.33 10.95 -1.03
N ASP A 9 10.54 11.43 -1.38
CA ASP A 9 11.07 11.38 -2.75
C ASP A 9 11.24 9.92 -3.20
N LYS A 10 11.79 9.08 -2.32
CA LYS A 10 11.90 7.64 -2.58
C LYS A 10 10.52 7.00 -2.73
N LEU A 11 9.58 7.29 -1.82
CA LEU A 11 8.20 6.80 -1.91
C LEU A 11 7.57 7.16 -3.25
N ILE A 12 7.64 8.42 -3.69
CA ILE A 12 7.07 8.88 -4.97
C ILE A 12 7.71 8.14 -6.15
N ALA A 13 9.03 7.95 -6.14
CA ALA A 13 9.75 7.28 -7.22
C ALA A 13 9.38 5.78 -7.33
N GLU A 14 9.17 5.11 -6.20
CA GLU A 14 8.87 3.67 -6.14
C GLU A 14 7.37 3.37 -6.23
N LEU A 15 6.49 4.34 -5.92
CA LEU A 15 5.05 4.13 -5.82
C LEU A 15 4.41 3.46 -7.04
N PRO A 16 4.71 3.85 -8.30
CA PRO A 16 4.11 3.18 -9.46
C PRO A 16 4.44 1.69 -9.52
N HIS A 17 5.66 1.31 -9.16
CA HIS A 17 6.09 -0.09 -9.14
C HIS A 17 5.41 -0.86 -8.01
N MET A 18 5.39 -0.28 -6.80
CA MET A 18 4.71 -0.89 -5.65
C MET A 18 3.21 -1.11 -5.90
N LEU A 19 2.54 -0.18 -6.60
CA LEU A 19 1.12 -0.34 -6.95
C LEU A 19 0.88 -1.48 -7.94
N GLU A 20 1.78 -1.71 -8.91
CA GLU A 20 1.69 -2.87 -9.80
C GLU A 20 1.93 -4.18 -9.05
N GLU A 21 2.87 -4.21 -8.10
CA GLU A 21 3.08 -5.37 -7.22
C GLU A 21 1.84 -5.64 -6.36
N HIS A 22 1.25 -4.60 -5.75
CA HIS A 22 0.02 -4.72 -4.97
C HIS A 22 -1.16 -5.23 -5.81
N LYS A 23 -1.27 -4.81 -7.06
CA LYS A 23 -2.29 -5.31 -7.98
C LYS A 23 -2.14 -6.81 -8.23
N ALA A 24 -0.91 -7.28 -8.45
CA ALA A 24 -0.62 -8.71 -8.61
C ALA A 24 -0.94 -9.49 -7.33
N ILE A 25 -0.57 -8.96 -6.16
CA ILE A 25 -0.89 -9.58 -4.86
C ILE A 25 -2.41 -9.65 -4.66
N LYS A 26 -3.15 -8.56 -4.87
CA LYS A 26 -4.63 -8.54 -4.73
C LYS A 26 -5.30 -9.55 -5.65
N ALA A 27 -4.79 -9.75 -6.86
CA ALA A 27 -5.28 -10.78 -7.78
C ALA A 27 -5.02 -12.20 -7.24
N ALA A 28 -3.80 -12.49 -6.79
CA ALA A 28 -3.47 -13.79 -6.18
C ALA A 28 -4.31 -14.07 -4.91
N LEU A 29 -4.59 -13.05 -4.11
CA LEU A 29 -5.46 -13.17 -2.94
C LEU A 29 -6.92 -13.45 -3.32
N ALA A 30 -7.40 -12.96 -4.46
CA ALA A 30 -8.73 -13.32 -4.96
C ALA A 30 -8.79 -14.81 -5.37
N GLU A 31 -7.74 -15.32 -6.00
CA GLU A 31 -7.61 -16.76 -6.29
C GLU A 31 -7.54 -17.60 -5.01
N LEU A 32 -6.80 -17.14 -4.00
CA LEU A 32 -6.70 -17.80 -2.70
C LEU A 32 -8.07 -17.90 -2.01
N VAL A 33 -8.86 -16.82 -1.99
CA VAL A 33 -10.23 -16.86 -1.44
C VAL A 33 -11.06 -17.92 -2.17
N ASN A 34 -11.03 -17.94 -3.50
CA ASN A 34 -11.79 -18.92 -4.29
C ASN A 34 -11.40 -20.37 -3.97
N ALA A 35 -10.10 -20.65 -3.83
CA ALA A 35 -9.61 -21.99 -3.46
C ALA A 35 -10.00 -22.35 -2.01
N ALA A 36 -9.80 -21.43 -1.07
CA ALA A 36 -10.14 -21.60 0.34
C ALA A 36 -11.62 -21.89 0.55
N THR A 37 -12.51 -21.20 -0.17
CA THR A 37 -13.96 -21.46 -0.15
C THR A 37 -14.28 -22.87 -0.68
N LYS A 38 -13.69 -23.29 -1.80
CA LYS A 38 -13.91 -24.63 -2.37
C LYS A 38 -13.45 -25.76 -1.45
N GLU A 39 -12.37 -25.51 -0.69
CA GLU A 39 -11.82 -26.50 0.24
C GLU A 39 -12.38 -26.40 1.67
N ASN A 40 -13.35 -25.53 1.93
CA ASN A 40 -13.89 -25.25 3.28
C ASN A 40 -12.80 -24.88 4.31
N LYS A 41 -11.84 -24.03 3.92
CA LYS A 41 -10.76 -23.52 4.78
C LYS A 41 -10.90 -22.01 5.03
N PRO A 42 -11.88 -21.57 5.85
CA PRO A 42 -12.22 -20.16 6.01
C PRO A 42 -11.07 -19.28 6.52
N GLU A 43 -10.11 -19.84 7.26
CA GLU A 43 -8.95 -19.13 7.79
C GLU A 43 -8.06 -18.50 6.71
N TYR A 44 -7.95 -19.13 5.53
CA TYR A 44 -7.18 -18.58 4.41
C TYR A 44 -7.94 -17.47 3.67
N ALA A 45 -9.26 -17.56 3.62
CA ALA A 45 -10.10 -16.49 3.07
C ALA A 45 -10.02 -15.24 3.97
N GLU A 46 -10.11 -15.44 5.29
CA GLU A 46 -9.97 -14.35 6.28
C GLU A 46 -8.59 -13.68 6.19
N PHE A 47 -7.52 -14.47 6.06
CA PHE A 47 -6.18 -13.94 5.83
C PHE A 47 -6.11 -13.07 4.56
N ALA A 48 -6.67 -13.57 3.45
CA ALA A 48 -6.65 -12.87 2.18
C ALA A 48 -7.40 -11.54 2.23
N ASP A 49 -8.54 -11.50 2.89
CA ASP A 49 -9.32 -10.26 3.05
C ASP A 49 -8.62 -9.25 3.96
N LYS A 50 -7.98 -9.70 5.05
CA LYS A 50 -7.15 -8.83 5.91
C LYS A 50 -5.98 -8.23 5.13
N LEU A 51 -5.31 -9.01 4.29
CA LEU A 51 -4.17 -8.53 3.51
C LEU A 51 -4.60 -7.55 2.40
N LYS A 52 -5.77 -7.76 1.78
CA LYS A 52 -6.36 -6.77 0.86
C LYS A 52 -6.67 -5.45 1.57
N LEU A 53 -7.26 -5.51 2.77
CA LEU A 53 -7.57 -4.33 3.58
C LEU A 53 -6.30 -3.56 3.97
N HIS A 54 -5.22 -4.27 4.31
CA HIS A 54 -3.92 -3.66 4.56
C HIS A 54 -3.43 -2.86 3.35
N ALA A 55 -3.36 -3.48 2.16
CA ALA A 55 -2.95 -2.80 0.94
C ALA A 55 -3.85 -1.59 0.61
N GLN A 56 -5.17 -1.71 0.78
CA GLN A 56 -6.09 -0.60 0.57
C GLN A 56 -5.82 0.57 1.53
N THR A 57 -5.55 0.28 2.81
CA THR A 57 -5.23 1.31 3.80
C THR A 57 -3.95 2.06 3.44
N GLU A 58 -2.96 1.35 2.92
CA GLU A 58 -1.72 1.95 2.45
C GLU A 58 -1.95 2.85 1.22
N GLU A 59 -2.62 2.31 0.21
CA GLU A 59 -2.87 2.98 -1.07
C GLU A 59 -3.77 4.22 -0.95
N GLU A 60 -4.85 4.13 -0.17
CA GLU A 60 -5.88 5.18 -0.09
C GLU A 60 -5.60 6.22 1.00
N VAL A 61 -4.84 5.86 2.04
CA VAL A 61 -4.64 6.73 3.21
C VAL A 61 -3.16 7.01 3.46
N MET A 62 -2.34 5.97 3.67
CA MET A 62 -1.00 6.19 4.18
C MET A 62 -0.05 6.82 3.16
N TYR A 63 0.00 6.32 1.92
CA TYR A 63 0.89 6.88 0.90
C TYR A 63 0.50 8.32 0.52
N PRO A 64 -0.78 8.65 0.26
CA PRO A 64 -1.18 10.03 0.00
C PRO A 64 -0.86 10.97 1.16
N ALA A 65 -1.09 10.55 2.41
CA ALA A 65 -0.78 11.35 3.58
C ALA A 65 0.73 11.58 3.73
N ALA A 66 1.56 10.56 3.52
CA ALA A 66 3.02 10.68 3.56
C ALA A 66 3.54 11.66 2.50
N ILE A 67 3.02 11.59 1.27
CA ILE A 67 3.35 12.51 0.18
C ILE A 67 2.97 13.95 0.53
N LEU A 68 1.75 14.17 1.04
CA LEU A 68 1.29 15.50 1.46
C LEU A 68 2.20 16.10 2.54
N VAL A 69 2.56 15.31 3.55
CA VAL A 69 3.49 15.75 4.60
C VAL A 69 4.84 16.12 4.03
N GLY A 70 5.38 15.33 3.08
CA GLY A 70 6.62 15.63 2.37
C GLY A 70 6.59 17.00 1.70
N GLU A 71 5.50 17.32 1.01
CA GLU A 71 5.33 18.61 0.34
C GLU A 71 5.23 19.78 1.33
N ILE A 72 4.49 19.61 2.43
CA ILE A 72 4.44 20.63 3.51
C ILE A 72 5.83 20.89 4.08
N VAL A 73 6.62 19.83 4.31
CA VAL A 73 7.99 19.97 4.81
C VAL A 73 8.89 20.67 3.78
N ARG A 74 8.74 20.36 2.48
CA ARG A 74 9.50 20.99 1.40
C ARG A 74 9.26 22.50 1.35
N MET A 75 8.00 22.93 1.50
CA MET A 75 7.64 24.35 1.56
C MET A 75 8.31 25.07 2.72
N LYS A 76 8.41 24.43 3.90
CA LYS A 76 9.07 25.03 5.08
C LYS A 76 10.58 25.23 4.93
N PHE A 77 11.24 24.50 4.03
CA PHE A 77 12.69 24.61 3.78
C PHE A 77 13.05 25.41 2.52
N ARG A 78 12.04 25.88 1.77
CA ARG A 78 12.23 26.80 0.63
C ARG A 78 12.22 28.28 1.04
N ASN A 79 11.81 28.59 2.27
CA ASN A 79 11.81 29.93 2.87
C ASN A 79 13.00 30.14 3.80
#